data_AF-V5GMS6-F1
#
_entry.id   AF-V5GMS6-F1
#
_cell.length_a   1.000
_cell.length_b   1.000
_cell.length_c   1.000
_cell.angle_alpha   90.00
_cell.angle_beta   90.00
_cell.angle_gamma   90.00
#
_symmetry.space_group_name_H-M   'P 1'
#
loop_
_entity.id
_entity.type
_entity.pdbx_description
1 polymer ?
#
loop_
_entity_poly.entity_id
_entity_poly.type
_entity_poly.pdbx_seq_one_letter_code
_entity_poly.pdbx_strand_id
1 'polypeptide(L)'
;WHLCIFTIYIPPNARCEDYECLFDSLESLNELFGSCILIIGDFNIPNYNLDASTRCINLLRQFVNYYCLEQYNLVTNDNDRLLDLVFSTDPCSVRKSYEPLLPIDPHHPALCIDTCISGPHNDVFPILDSPSLNFKKADYHGLYSELNAIDWSLPSDVSVNIALQHFYDKINYAFTKHIPT
;
A
#
# COMPACT_ATOMS: atom_id res chain seq x y z
N TRP A 1 15.03 2.45 -1.51
CA TRP A 1 14.67 1.05 -1.25
C TRP A 1 13.36 1.07 -0.51
N HIS A 2 12.31 0.51 -1.11
CA HIS A 2 10.95 0.54 -0.59
C HIS A 2 10.46 -0.90 -0.46
N LEU A 3 9.98 -1.27 0.72
CA LEU A 3 9.22 -2.50 0.93
C LEU A 3 7.74 -2.15 0.80
N CYS A 4 7.05 -2.83 -0.12
CA CYS A 4 5.60 -2.72 -0.26
C CYS A 4 4.95 -3.95 0.37
N ILE A 5 4.10 -3.72 1.37
CA ILE A 5 3.36 -4.79 2.07
C ILE A 5 1.89 -4.70 1.68
N PHE A 6 1.36 -5.78 1.09
CA PHE A 6 -0.05 -5.93 0.77
C PHE A 6 -0.67 -6.98 1.69
N THR A 7 -1.76 -6.62 2.35
CA THR A 7 -2.59 -7.58 3.07
C THR A 7 -3.86 -7.80 2.28
N ILE A 8 -4.09 -9.04 1.83
CA ILE A 8 -5.18 -9.41 0.94
C ILE A 8 -6.16 -10.30 1.69
N TYR A 9 -7.45 -10.03 1.50
CA TYR A 9 -8.52 -10.91 1.90
C TYR A 9 -9.43 -11.15 0.70
N ILE A 10 -9.57 -12.40 0.30
CA ILE A 10 -10.49 -12.83 -0.76
C ILE A 10 -11.55 -13.69 -0.09
N PRO A 11 -12.84 -13.33 -0.17
CA PRO A 11 -13.88 -14.09 0.51
C PRO A 11 -14.01 -15.51 -0.07
N PRO A 12 -14.50 -16.47 0.73
CA PRO A 12 -14.75 -17.82 0.24
C PRO A 12 -15.78 -17.80 -0.90
N ASN A 13 -15.57 -18.66 -1.90
CA ASN A 13 -16.36 -18.74 -3.13
C ASN A 13 -16.27 -17.50 -4.04
N ALA A 14 -15.26 -16.66 -3.88
CA ALA A 14 -14.93 -15.64 -4.87
C ALA A 14 -14.78 -16.26 -6.27
N ARG A 15 -15.24 -15.54 -7.28
CA ARG A 15 -15.17 -15.97 -8.67
C ARG A 15 -13.80 -15.63 -9.24
N CYS A 16 -13.36 -16.33 -10.29
CA CYS A 16 -12.06 -16.01 -10.91
C CYS A 16 -11.99 -14.58 -11.48
N GLU A 17 -13.13 -13.97 -11.81
CA GLU A 17 -13.18 -12.56 -12.21
C GLU A 17 -12.77 -11.62 -11.07
N ASP A 18 -13.05 -11.98 -9.81
CA ASP A 18 -12.67 -11.17 -8.65
C ASP A 18 -11.14 -11.18 -8.46
N TYR A 19 -10.48 -12.32 -8.71
CA TYR A 19 -9.02 -12.42 -8.71
C TYR A 19 -8.40 -11.62 -9.85
N GLU A 20 -9.00 -11.67 -11.04
CA GLU A 20 -8.55 -10.90 -12.21
C GLU A 20 -8.61 -9.39 -11.93
N CYS A 21 -9.74 -8.88 -11.44
CA CYS A 21 -9.86 -7.48 -11.05
C CYS A 21 -8.88 -7.06 -9.96
N LEU A 22 -8.59 -7.95 -8.99
CA LEU A 22 -7.60 -7.69 -7.95
C LEU A 22 -6.19 -7.57 -8.54
N PHE A 23 -5.78 -8.52 -9.39
CA PHE A 23 -4.45 -8.51 -9.99
C PHE A 23 -4.28 -7.34 -10.97
N ASP A 24 -5.28 -7.02 -11.79
CA ASP A 24 -5.28 -5.82 -12.65
C ASP A 24 -5.10 -4.54 -11.82
N SER A 25 -5.77 -4.46 -10.67
CA SER A 25 -5.68 -3.30 -9.77
C SER A 25 -4.29 -3.20 -9.15
N LEU A 26 -3.69 -4.31 -8.73
CA LEU A 26 -2.33 -4.34 -8.21
C LEU A 26 -1.32 -3.96 -9.30
N GLU A 27 -1.48 -4.50 -10.51
CA GLU A 27 -0.60 -4.21 -11.65
C GLU A 27 -0.61 -2.73 -12.07
N SER A 28 -1.72 -2.02 -11.79
CA SER A 28 -1.81 -0.58 -12.03
C SER A 28 -0.97 0.28 -11.06
N LEU A 29 -0.43 -0.31 -9.98
CA LEU A 29 0.40 0.38 -8.99
C LEU A 29 1.84 0.48 -9.49
N ASN A 30 2.28 1.70 -9.80
CA ASN A 30 3.65 1.97 -10.24
C ASN A 30 4.70 1.60 -9.17
N GLU A 31 4.29 1.58 -7.90
CA GLU A 31 5.11 1.29 -6.73
C GLU A 31 5.64 -0.15 -6.70
N LEU A 32 5.04 -1.07 -7.46
CA LEU A 32 5.51 -2.45 -7.55
C LEU A 32 6.83 -2.58 -8.33
N PHE A 33 7.10 -1.67 -9.27
CA PHE A 33 8.30 -1.76 -10.11
C PHE A 33 9.56 -1.36 -9.33
N GLY A 34 10.48 -2.32 -9.16
CA GLY A 34 11.76 -2.11 -8.50
C GLY A 34 11.69 -2.06 -6.96
N SER A 35 10.56 -2.44 -6.38
CA SER A 35 10.37 -2.56 -4.92
C SER A 35 10.54 -4.01 -4.46
N CYS A 36 10.86 -4.18 -3.18
CA CYS A 36 10.66 -5.47 -2.51
C CYS A 36 9.17 -5.60 -2.19
N ILE A 37 8.55 -6.70 -2.58
CA ILE A 37 7.10 -6.90 -2.45
C ILE A 37 6.87 -8.04 -1.47
N LEU A 38 5.98 -7.81 -0.49
CA LEU A 38 5.46 -8.83 0.43
C LEU A 38 3.93 -8.81 0.38
N ILE A 39 3.33 -9.88 -0.11
CA ILE A 39 1.88 -10.05 -0.18
C ILE A 39 1.47 -11.16 0.79
N ILE A 40 0.57 -10.84 1.71
CA ILE A 40 0.13 -11.75 2.76
C ILE A 40 -1.39 -11.76 2.87
N GLY A 41 -1.96 -12.88 3.28
CA GLY A 41 -3.34 -12.93 3.76
C GLY A 41 -4.11 -14.14 3.26
N ASP A 42 -5.43 -14.07 3.41
CA ASP A 42 -6.35 -15.16 3.13
C ASP A 42 -6.86 -15.07 1.69
N PHE A 43 -6.44 -16.03 0.86
CA PHE A 43 -6.83 -16.08 -0.55
C PHE A 43 -8.04 -16.97 -0.80
N ASN A 44 -8.44 -17.78 0.19
CA ASN A 44 -9.52 -18.76 0.09
C ASN A 44 -9.47 -19.64 -1.19
N ILE A 45 -8.27 -19.89 -1.75
CA ILE A 45 -8.12 -20.75 -2.94
C ILE A 45 -8.12 -22.21 -2.48
N PRO A 46 -9.14 -23.00 -2.83
CA PRO A 46 -9.15 -24.41 -2.50
C PRO A 46 -8.06 -25.12 -3.31
N ASN A 47 -7.34 -26.04 -2.67
CA ASN A 47 -6.40 -26.94 -3.33
C ASN A 47 -5.18 -26.27 -3.98
N TYR A 48 -4.79 -25.07 -3.52
CA TYR A 48 -3.55 -24.41 -3.99
C TYR A 48 -2.32 -25.35 -3.90
N ASN A 49 -2.24 -26.14 -2.82
CA ASN A 49 -1.18 -27.11 -2.56
C ASN A 49 -1.29 -28.42 -3.36
N LEU A 50 -2.39 -28.69 -4.06
CA LEU A 50 -2.62 -29.95 -4.80
C LEU A 50 -2.33 -29.84 -6.31
N ASP A 51 -1.64 -28.77 -6.73
CA ASP A 51 -1.35 -28.49 -8.15
C ASP A 51 -2.59 -28.49 -9.06
N ALA A 52 -3.75 -28.18 -8.51
CA ALA A 52 -4.98 -28.08 -9.28
C ALA A 52 -4.86 -26.94 -10.32
N SER A 53 -5.02 -27.24 -11.62
CA SER A 53 -5.02 -26.21 -12.67
C SER A 53 -6.43 -25.63 -12.84
N THR A 54 -6.86 -24.80 -11.89
CA THR A 54 -8.06 -23.97 -12.06
C THR A 54 -7.70 -22.65 -12.73
N ARG A 55 -8.67 -21.98 -13.37
CA ARG A 55 -8.45 -20.64 -13.95
C ARG A 55 -7.92 -19.65 -12.91
N CYS A 56 -8.48 -19.64 -11.70
CA CYS A 56 -8.07 -18.78 -10.60
C CYS A 56 -6.60 -19.03 -10.20
N ILE A 57 -6.20 -20.31 -10.10
CA ILE A 57 -4.81 -20.69 -9.78
C ILE A 57 -3.86 -20.26 -10.92
N ASN A 58 -4.29 -20.39 -12.18
CA ASN A 58 -3.48 -19.96 -13.31
C ASN A 58 -3.30 -18.43 -13.34
N LEU A 59 -4.34 -17.64 -13.02
CA LEU A 59 -4.24 -16.19 -12.88
C LEU A 59 -3.24 -15.80 -11.78
N LEU A 60 -3.38 -16.41 -10.60
CA LEU A 60 -2.44 -16.18 -9.51
C LEU A 60 -1.00 -16.55 -9.90
N ARG A 61 -0.80 -17.70 -10.55
CA ARG A 61 0.53 -18.12 -11.04
C ARG A 61 1.11 -17.14 -12.05
N GLN A 62 0.30 -16.59 -12.96
CA GLN A 62 0.74 -15.58 -13.91
C GLN A 62 1.21 -14.32 -13.19
N PHE A 63 0.40 -13.80 -12.27
CA PHE A 63 0.72 -12.63 -11.45
C PHE A 63 2.01 -12.83 -10.62
N VAL A 64 2.08 -13.95 -9.89
CA VAL A 64 3.25 -14.33 -9.07
C VAL A 64 4.51 -14.44 -9.93
N ASN A 65 4.43 -15.09 -11.09
CA ASN A 65 5.57 -15.22 -12.00
C ASN A 65 5.99 -13.88 -12.63
N TYR A 66 5.03 -13.00 -12.95
CA TYR A 66 5.31 -11.70 -13.54
C TYR A 66 6.15 -10.81 -12.60
N TYR A 67 5.86 -10.86 -11.31
CA TYR A 67 6.60 -10.12 -10.27
C TYR A 67 7.75 -10.91 -9.62
N CYS A 68 8.10 -12.09 -10.14
CA CYS A 68 9.12 -12.98 -9.56
C CYS A 68 8.90 -13.25 -8.06
N LEU A 69 7.64 -13.44 -7.66
CA LEU A 69 7.26 -13.74 -6.29
C LEU A 69 7.40 -15.25 -6.04
N GLU A 70 7.82 -15.60 -4.83
CA GLU A 70 7.82 -16.98 -4.35
C GLU A 70 6.87 -17.13 -3.18
N GLN A 71 6.20 -18.28 -3.09
CA GLN A 71 5.32 -18.61 -1.97
C GLN A 71 6.16 -19.27 -0.85
N TYR A 72 6.09 -18.69 0.35
CA TYR A 72 6.88 -19.15 1.51
C TYR A 72 6.05 -19.78 2.64
N ASN A 73 4.72 -19.66 2.62
CA ASN A 73 3.90 -20.25 3.67
C ASN A 73 3.60 -21.74 3.42
N LEU A 74 4.09 -22.60 4.31
CA LEU A 74 3.78 -24.04 4.32
C LEU A 74 2.82 -24.44 5.46
N VAL A 75 2.35 -23.46 6.23
CA VAL A 75 1.47 -23.70 7.38
C VAL A 75 0.05 -23.98 6.89
N THR A 76 -0.38 -25.23 7.02
CA THR A 76 -1.76 -25.63 6.77
C THR A 76 -2.64 -25.45 8.01
N ASN A 77 -3.94 -25.31 7.76
CA ASN A 77 -4.98 -25.36 8.77
C ASN A 77 -5.27 -26.81 9.21
N ASP A 78 -6.21 -26.98 10.14
CA ASP A 78 -6.54 -28.29 10.73
C ASP A 78 -7.14 -29.30 9.73
N ASN A 79 -7.47 -28.86 8.51
CA ASN A 79 -7.97 -29.68 7.41
C ASN A 79 -6.92 -29.91 6.31
N ASP A 80 -5.63 -29.69 6.61
CA ASP A 80 -4.51 -29.79 5.66
C ASP A 80 -4.65 -28.88 4.42
N ARG A 81 -5.37 -27.75 4.57
CA ARG A 81 -5.54 -26.75 3.52
C ARG A 81 -4.62 -25.56 3.75
N LEU A 82 -4.04 -25.07 2.67
CA LEU A 82 -3.26 -23.84 2.62
C LEU A 82 -4.12 -22.73 2.03
N LEU A 83 -4.80 -21.97 2.90
CA LEU A 83 -5.69 -20.86 2.52
C LEU A 83 -4.99 -19.51 2.61
N ASP A 84 -4.19 -19.34 3.66
CA ASP A 84 -3.34 -18.18 3.85
C ASP A 84 -2.06 -18.32 3.02
N LEU A 85 -1.79 -17.34 2.16
CA LEU A 85 -0.61 -17.33 1.30
C LEU A 85 0.31 -16.18 1.69
N VAL A 86 1.61 -16.44 1.56
CA VAL A 86 2.68 -15.45 1.79
C VAL A 86 3.57 -15.49 0.57
N PHE A 87 3.49 -14.45 -0.24
CA PHE A 87 4.30 -14.25 -1.44
C PHE A 87 5.32 -13.15 -1.19
N SER A 88 6.57 -13.36 -1.59
CA SER A 88 7.63 -12.37 -1.41
C SER A 88 8.63 -12.40 -2.57
N THR A 89 9.17 -11.24 -2.94
CA THR A 89 10.32 -11.15 -3.86
C THR A 89 11.62 -11.60 -3.18
N ASP A 90 11.75 -11.31 -1.89
CA ASP A 90 12.92 -11.69 -1.09
C ASP A 90 12.60 -12.88 -0.20
N PRO A 91 13.59 -13.73 0.14
CA PRO A 91 13.41 -14.85 1.05
C PRO A 91 12.77 -14.45 2.38
N CYS A 92 11.73 -15.18 2.78
CA CYS A 92 11.13 -15.05 4.09
C CYS A 92 10.87 -16.42 4.73
N SER A 93 10.79 -16.45 6.05
CA SER A 93 10.43 -17.66 6.79
C SER A 93 9.07 -17.50 7.42
N VAL A 94 8.21 -18.52 7.28
CA VAL A 94 6.86 -18.52 7.82
C VAL A 94 6.68 -19.68 8.77
N ARG A 95 6.12 -19.42 9.96
CA ARG A 95 5.80 -20.43 10.97
C ARG A 95 4.46 -20.14 11.63
N LYS A 96 3.88 -21.14 12.32
CA LYS A 96 2.76 -20.89 13.25
C LYS A 96 3.21 -19.95 14.36
N SER A 97 2.37 -18.98 14.70
CA SER A 97 2.59 -18.10 15.84
C SER A 97 2.29 -18.84 17.15
N TYR A 98 3.16 -18.67 18.14
CA TYR A 98 2.99 -19.20 19.49
C TYR A 98 2.24 -18.23 20.42
N GLU A 99 2.11 -16.97 20.00
CA GLU A 99 1.52 -15.89 20.80
C GLU A 99 0.47 -15.15 19.95
N PRO A 100 -0.67 -15.80 19.65
CA PRO A 100 -1.71 -15.15 18.86
C PRO A 100 -2.39 -14.04 19.68
N LEU A 101 -2.64 -12.89 19.04
CA LEU A 101 -3.31 -11.75 19.67
C LEU A 101 -4.81 -12.00 19.93
N LEU A 102 -5.40 -12.91 19.17
CA LEU A 102 -6.80 -13.30 19.23
C LEU A 102 -6.92 -14.82 19.40
N PRO A 103 -8.05 -15.34 19.89
CA PRO A 103 -8.33 -16.78 19.83
C PRO A 103 -8.14 -17.30 18.40
N ILE A 104 -7.46 -18.44 18.27
CA ILE A 104 -7.11 -19.03 16.96
C ILE A 104 -8.38 -19.52 16.26
N ASP A 105 -8.53 -19.16 14.99
CA ASP A 105 -9.48 -19.78 14.06
C ASP A 105 -8.90 -21.09 13.52
N PRO A 106 -9.58 -22.24 13.67
CA PRO A 106 -9.13 -23.53 13.12
C PRO A 106 -8.89 -23.53 11.61
N HIS A 107 -9.54 -22.62 10.88
CA HIS A 107 -9.36 -22.46 9.44
C HIS A 107 -8.16 -21.58 9.07
N HIS A 108 -7.73 -20.70 9.97
CA HIS A 108 -6.70 -19.68 9.74
C HIS A 108 -5.73 -19.63 10.94
N PRO A 109 -4.72 -20.53 10.97
CA PRO A 109 -3.71 -20.49 12.02
C PRO A 109 -2.93 -19.18 11.95
N ALA A 110 -2.74 -18.52 13.09
CA ALA A 110 -1.95 -17.30 13.16
C ALA A 110 -0.51 -17.57 12.68
N LEU A 111 0.00 -16.70 11.81
CA LEU A 111 1.33 -16.82 11.21
C LEU A 111 2.32 -15.83 11.83
N CYS A 112 3.57 -16.25 11.93
CA CYS A 112 4.72 -15.40 12.20
C CYS A 112 5.62 -15.45 10.96
N ILE A 113 5.91 -14.28 10.40
CA ILE A 113 6.62 -14.11 9.14
C ILE A 113 7.86 -13.26 9.44
N ASP A 114 9.05 -13.82 9.20
CA ASP A 114 10.31 -13.11 9.32
C ASP A 114 10.88 -12.87 7.92
N THR A 115 11.24 -11.63 7.62
CA THR A 115 11.86 -11.24 6.35
C THR A 115 13.04 -10.30 6.62
N CYS A 116 14.07 -10.39 5.79
CA CYS A 116 15.24 -9.54 5.85
C CYS A 116 15.16 -8.50 4.74
N ILE A 117 14.97 -7.23 5.09
CA ILE A 117 14.98 -6.15 4.12
C ILE A 117 16.43 -5.80 3.82
N SER A 118 16.92 -6.21 2.65
CA SER A 118 18.27 -5.90 2.19
C SER A 118 18.25 -4.57 1.43
N GLY A 119 18.82 -3.52 2.00
CA GLY A 119 19.00 -2.23 1.34
C GLY A 119 20.18 -1.45 1.93
N PRO A 120 20.76 -0.47 1.21
CA PRO A 120 21.67 0.50 1.77
C PRO A 120 20.95 1.15 2.96
N HIS A 121 21.48 0.85 4.14
CA HIS A 121 21.15 1.54 5.37
C HIS A 121 21.70 2.97 5.25
N ASN A 122 20.96 3.83 4.56
CA ASN A 122 21.13 5.25 4.78
C ASN A 122 20.49 5.50 6.15
N ASP A 123 21.30 5.45 7.21
CA ASP A 123 20.90 5.81 8.58
C ASP A 123 20.37 7.26 8.70
N VAL A 124 20.42 7.99 7.60
CA VAL A 124 19.73 9.25 7.41
C VAL A 124 18.28 8.93 7.06
N PHE A 125 17.43 8.84 8.09
CA PHE A 125 16.00 9.09 7.92
C PHE A 125 15.89 10.39 7.12
N PRO A 126 15.13 10.45 6.01
CA PRO A 126 14.96 11.71 5.31
C PRO A 126 14.30 12.68 6.29
N ILE A 127 15.12 13.55 6.87
CA ILE A 127 14.62 14.77 7.47
C ILE A 127 14.03 15.49 6.27
N LEU A 128 12.70 15.53 6.20
CA LEU A 128 12.04 16.51 5.35
C LEU A 128 12.53 17.86 5.90
N ASP A 129 13.60 18.39 5.31
CA ASP A 129 14.12 19.75 5.58
C ASP A 129 13.10 20.83 5.15
N SER A 130 11.95 20.41 4.63
CA SER A 130 10.79 21.28 4.48
C SER A 130 10.02 21.30 5.80
N PRO A 131 9.97 22.46 6.49
CA PRO A 131 9.11 22.61 7.64
C PRO A 131 7.67 22.32 7.24
N SER A 132 7.10 21.22 7.76
CA SER A 132 5.73 20.82 7.43
C SER A 132 4.75 21.76 8.09
N LEU A 133 3.80 22.31 7.34
CA LEU A 133 2.73 23.13 7.90
C LEU A 133 1.88 22.33 8.89
N ASN A 134 1.77 22.83 10.12
CA ASN A 134 0.96 22.27 11.18
C ASN A 134 -0.47 22.80 11.13
N PHE A 135 -1.25 22.27 10.20
CA PHE A 135 -2.67 22.63 10.04
C PHE A 135 -3.49 22.46 11.33
N LYS A 136 -3.11 21.51 12.20
CA LYS A 136 -3.79 21.32 13.50
C LYS A 136 -3.72 22.54 14.42
N LYS A 137 -2.70 23.39 14.26
CA LYS A 137 -2.49 24.62 15.04
C LYS A 137 -2.75 25.90 14.23
N ALA A 138 -3.38 25.79 13.06
CA ALA A 138 -3.66 26.94 12.22
C ALA A 138 -4.65 27.91 12.88
N ASP A 139 -4.41 29.21 12.69
CA ASP A 139 -5.43 30.24 12.93
C ASP A 139 -6.39 30.28 11.74
N TYR A 140 -7.39 29.41 11.77
CA TYR A 140 -8.38 29.31 10.70
C TYR A 140 -9.22 30.58 10.53
N HIS A 141 -9.46 31.32 11.61
CA HIS A 141 -10.23 32.57 11.53
C HIS A 141 -9.44 33.62 10.73
N GLY A 142 -8.16 33.82 11.07
CA GLY A 142 -7.27 34.70 10.30
C GLY A 142 -7.10 34.22 8.86
N LEU A 143 -6.89 32.92 8.66
CA LEU A 143 -6.75 32.32 7.33
C LEU A 143 -7.97 32.60 6.45
N TYR A 144 -9.18 32.35 6.94
CA TYR A 144 -10.40 32.58 6.15
C TYR A 144 -10.64 34.07 5.88
N SER A 145 -10.34 34.94 6.85
CA SER A 145 -10.43 36.38 6.65
C SER A 145 -9.45 36.86 5.56
N GLU A 146 -8.22 36.35 5.56
CA GLU A 146 -7.22 36.68 4.55
C GLU A 146 -7.64 36.18 3.17
N LEU A 147 -8.07 34.90 3.07
CA LEU A 147 -8.50 34.30 1.81
C LEU A 147 -9.70 35.03 1.18
N ASN A 148 -10.65 35.47 2.00
CA ASN A 148 -11.80 36.26 1.54
C ASN A 148 -11.41 37.67 1.08
N ALA A 149 -10.31 38.23 1.58
CA ALA A 149 -9.84 39.56 1.22
C ALA A 149 -8.96 39.57 -0.04
N ILE A 150 -8.60 38.42 -0.59
CA ILE A 150 -7.78 38.33 -1.81
C ILE A 150 -8.58 38.84 -3.01
N ASP A 151 -8.00 39.80 -3.72
CA ASP A 151 -8.44 40.15 -5.06
C ASP A 151 -7.96 39.11 -6.06
N TRP A 152 -8.92 38.41 -6.66
CA TRP A 152 -8.70 37.36 -7.66
C TRP A 152 -8.75 37.88 -9.10
N SER A 153 -8.90 39.20 -9.28
CA SER A 153 -8.92 39.78 -10.61
C SER A 153 -7.59 39.56 -11.33
N LEU A 154 -7.67 39.09 -12.57
CA LEU A 154 -6.54 38.89 -13.45
C LEU A 154 -6.83 39.59 -14.78
N PRO A 155 -5.81 40.19 -15.44
CA PRO A 155 -5.97 40.70 -16.79
C PRO A 155 -6.40 39.60 -17.77
N SER A 156 -7.21 39.97 -18.75
CA SER A 156 -7.79 39.04 -19.75
C SER A 156 -6.76 38.24 -20.55
N ASP A 157 -5.54 38.80 -20.68
CA ASP A 157 -4.50 38.28 -21.58
C ASP A 157 -3.41 37.49 -20.83
N VAL A 158 -3.66 37.12 -19.57
CA VAL A 158 -2.70 36.35 -18.75
C VAL A 158 -2.67 34.88 -19.17
N SER A 159 -1.46 34.33 -19.33
CA SER A 159 -1.31 32.90 -19.59
C SER A 159 -1.72 32.07 -18.39
N VAL A 160 -2.24 30.86 -18.64
CA VAL A 160 -2.69 29.93 -17.58
C VAL A 160 -1.60 29.68 -16.54
N ASN A 161 -0.34 29.56 -16.95
CA ASN A 161 0.78 29.33 -16.04
C ASN A 161 1.01 30.53 -15.08
N ILE A 162 0.87 31.76 -15.59
CA ILE A 162 1.01 32.97 -14.76
C ILE A 162 -0.18 33.10 -13.81
N ALA A 163 -1.40 32.81 -14.28
CA ALA A 163 -2.58 32.79 -13.42
C ALA A 163 -2.45 31.75 -12.29
N LEU A 164 -1.93 30.56 -12.59
CA LEU A 164 -1.68 29.50 -11.62
C LEU A 164 -0.59 29.89 -10.60
N GLN A 165 0.49 30.52 -11.07
CA GLN A 165 1.53 31.02 -10.17
C GLN A 165 0.96 32.07 -9.20
N HIS A 166 0.19 33.04 -9.72
CA HIS A 166 -0.46 34.05 -8.89
C HIS A 166 -1.39 33.43 -7.84
N PHE A 167 -2.14 32.39 -8.21
CA PHE A 167 -2.96 31.63 -7.26
C PHE A 167 -2.12 31.02 -6.13
N TYR A 168 -1.08 30.25 -6.47
CA TYR A 168 -0.24 29.60 -5.46
C TYR A 168 0.50 30.60 -4.58
N ASP A 169 0.98 31.72 -5.13
CA ASP A 169 1.66 32.75 -4.36
C ASP A 169 0.74 33.33 -3.27
N LYS A 170 -0.53 33.60 -3.61
CA LYS A 170 -1.52 34.13 -2.67
C LYS A 170 -1.91 33.10 -1.60
N ILE A 171 -2.11 31.85 -1.98
CA ILE A 171 -2.45 30.76 -1.04
C ILE A 171 -1.29 30.48 -0.09
N ASN A 172 -0.07 30.34 -0.61
CA ASN A 172 1.11 30.05 0.19
C ASN A 172 1.47 31.20 1.13
N TYR A 173 1.21 32.46 0.71
CA TYR A 173 1.32 33.62 1.60
C TYR A 173 0.34 33.53 2.78
N ALA A 174 -0.93 33.20 2.51
CA ALA A 174 -1.92 33.02 3.58
C ALA A 174 -1.53 31.86 4.52
N PHE A 175 -0.99 30.76 3.99
CA PHE A 175 -0.53 29.62 4.79
C PHE A 175 0.66 29.99 5.67
N THR A 176 1.70 30.61 5.12
CA THR A 176 2.87 31.03 5.91
C THR A 176 2.52 32.04 7.01
N LYS A 177 1.47 32.84 6.83
CA LYS A 177 1.01 33.81 7.82
C LYS A 177 0.16 33.20 8.94
N HIS A 178 -0.66 32.20 8.63
CA HIS A 178 -1.69 31.69 9.57
C HIS A 178 -1.48 30.24 10.01
N ILE A 179 -0.52 29.51 9.42
CA ILE A 179 -0.27 28.11 9.72
C ILE A 179 1.18 27.98 10.20
N PRO A 180 1.38 27.63 11.48
CA PRO A 180 2.73 27.45 12.00
C PRO A 180 3.36 26.20 11.38
N THR A 181 4.69 26.19 11.33
CA THR A 181 5.51 25.03 10.99
C THR A 181 5.80 24.20 12.22
#